data_AF-A0A0A7LLZ0-F1
#
_entry.id   AF-A0A0A7LLZ0-F1
#
_cell.length_a   1.000
_cell.length_b   1.000
_cell.length_c   1.000
_cell.angle_alpha   90.00
_cell.angle_beta   90.00
_cell.angle_gamma   90.00
#
_symmetry.space_group_name_H-M   'P 1'
#
loop_
_entity.id
_entity.type
_entity.pdbx_description
1 polymer ?
#
loop_
_entity_poly.entity_id
_entity_poly.type
_entity_poly.pdbx_seq_one_letter_code
_entity_poly.pdbx_strand_id
1 'polypeptide(L)'
;MEKKEVQNQVHLDAATALLTGDLQEEASRAGLDNTFQRWIQDLKDADNPELHQLVVDMQELKAHFGSGTLDKDVISRLLQRLGENTLKAAIFSEGNTRPRVEQLGEALLAAAKQVQSPGTSSEEDLQNANREAR
;
A
#
# COMPACT_ATOMS: atom_id res chain seq x y z
N MET A 1 19.53 11.89 -15.03
CA MET A 1 18.14 11.58 -14.62
C MET A 1 17.95 10.08 -14.39
N GLU A 2 18.58 9.20 -15.16
CA GLU A 2 18.43 7.72 -15.05
C GLU A 2 18.66 7.13 -13.64
N LYS A 3 19.69 7.54 -12.89
CA LYS A 3 19.98 6.94 -11.57
C LYS A 3 18.88 7.17 -10.52
N LYS A 4 18.17 8.30 -10.57
CA LYS A 4 17.10 8.63 -9.61
C LYS A 4 15.83 7.87 -9.98
N GLU A 5 15.52 7.82 -11.28
CA GLU A 5 14.38 7.06 -11.79
C GLU A 5 14.49 5.55 -11.49
N VAL A 6 15.66 4.95 -11.69
CA VAL A 6 15.92 3.55 -11.34
C VAL A 6 15.80 3.29 -9.83
N GLN A 7 16.23 4.24 -8.99
CA GLN A 7 16.08 4.13 -7.53
C GLN A 7 14.61 4.16 -7.10
N ASN A 8 13.84 5.12 -7.63
CA ASN A 8 12.41 5.22 -7.36
C ASN A 8 11.70 3.93 -7.77
N GLN A 9 12.05 3.37 -8.92
CA GLN A 9 11.50 2.10 -9.41
C GLN A 9 11.79 0.94 -8.45
N VAL A 10 13.01 0.81 -7.95
CA VAL A 10 13.38 -0.23 -6.97
C VAL A 10 12.60 -0.07 -5.66
N HIS A 11 12.37 1.18 -5.21
CA HIS A 11 11.57 1.43 -4.02
C HIS A 11 10.10 1.07 -4.21
N LEU A 12 9.52 1.38 -5.38
CA LEU A 12 8.14 1.00 -5.72
C LEU A 12 7.97 -0.52 -5.80
N ASP A 13 8.94 -1.23 -6.39
CA ASP A 13 8.93 -2.70 -6.49
C ASP A 13 9.02 -3.34 -5.09
N ALA A 14 9.88 -2.82 -4.21
CA ALA A 14 10.00 -3.29 -2.83
C ALA A 14 8.74 -3.03 -1.99
N ALA A 15 8.12 -1.85 -2.14
CA ALA A 15 6.88 -1.51 -1.46
C ALA A 15 5.73 -2.42 -1.91
N THR A 16 5.61 -2.66 -3.22
CA THR A 16 4.60 -3.57 -3.79
C THR A 16 4.78 -4.98 -3.23
N ALA A 17 6.01 -5.51 -3.22
CA ALA A 17 6.29 -6.85 -2.70
C ALA A 17 5.88 -7.01 -1.22
N LEU A 18 6.16 -6.02 -0.39
CA LEU A 18 5.76 -6.01 1.03
C LEU A 18 4.23 -6.02 1.20
N LEU A 19 3.52 -5.22 0.40
CA LEU A 19 2.06 -5.07 0.48
C LEU A 19 1.29 -6.28 -0.09
N THR A 20 1.92 -7.02 -1.00
CA THR A 20 1.38 -8.29 -1.51
C THR A 20 1.62 -9.48 -0.56
N GLY A 21 2.47 -9.32 0.45
CA GLY A 21 2.67 -10.31 1.50
C GLY A 21 1.64 -10.19 2.63
N ASP A 22 1.80 -10.98 3.70
CA ASP A 22 0.98 -10.85 4.90
C ASP A 22 1.39 -9.57 5.67
N LEU A 23 0.59 -8.53 5.51
CA LEU A 23 0.77 -7.25 6.18
C LEU A 23 0.76 -7.35 7.70
N GLN A 24 0.09 -8.33 8.31
CA GLN A 24 0.11 -8.51 9.77
C GLN A 24 1.46 -9.08 10.23
N GLU A 25 2.05 -9.99 9.46
CA GLU A 25 3.41 -10.49 9.74
C GLU A 25 4.46 -9.40 9.51
N GLU A 26 4.32 -8.64 8.42
CA GLU A 26 5.25 -7.57 8.07
C GLU A 26 5.12 -6.34 8.99
N ALA A 27 3.92 -6.04 9.53
CA ALA A 27 3.65 -4.98 10.52
C ALA A 27 4.60 -5.05 11.72
N SER A 28 5.01 -6.26 12.07
CA SER A 28 5.86 -6.57 13.23
C SER A 28 7.35 -6.37 12.93
N ARG A 29 7.72 -6.02 11.69
CA ARG A 29 9.11 -5.94 11.24
C ARG A 29 9.55 -4.48 11.07
N ALA A 30 10.75 -4.18 11.56
CA ALA A 30 11.42 -2.88 11.41
C ALA A 30 11.70 -2.45 9.94
N GLY A 31 11.45 -3.34 8.97
CA GLY A 31 11.62 -3.08 7.54
C GLY A 31 10.55 -2.16 6.93
N LEU A 32 9.31 -2.18 7.46
CA LEU A 32 8.22 -1.34 6.95
C LEU A 32 8.47 0.15 7.20
N ASP A 33 9.01 0.48 8.38
CA ASP A 33 9.25 1.85 8.80
C ASP A 33 10.20 2.59 7.84
N ASN A 34 11.29 1.92 7.46
CA ASN A 34 12.28 2.43 6.51
C ASN A 34 11.73 2.51 5.08
N THR A 35 10.92 1.54 4.67
CA THR A 35 10.31 1.52 3.34
C THR A 35 9.33 2.68 3.18
N PHE A 36 8.44 2.89 4.15
CA PHE A 36 7.52 4.03 4.15
C PHE A 36 8.26 5.36 4.19
N GLN A 37 9.31 5.47 5.00
CA GLN A 37 10.09 6.71 5.06
C GLN A 37 10.76 7.05 3.73
N ARG A 38 11.30 6.07 3.01
CA ARG A 38 11.89 6.28 1.67
C ARG A 38 10.83 6.68 0.66
N TRP A 39 9.69 6.02 0.65
CA TRP A 39 8.61 6.37 -0.28
C TRP A 39 8.04 7.78 -0.01
N ILE A 40 7.87 8.16 1.26
CA ILE A 40 7.49 9.53 1.64
C ILE A 40 8.52 10.54 1.11
N GLN A 41 9.81 10.22 1.17
CA GLN A 41 10.86 11.09 0.63
C GLN A 41 10.76 11.20 -0.89
N ASP A 42 10.58 10.08 -1.61
CA ASP A 42 10.46 10.08 -3.08
C ASP A 42 9.24 10.91 -3.55
N LEU A 43 8.13 10.84 -2.83
CA LEU A 43 6.92 11.63 -3.10
C LEU A 43 7.15 13.13 -2.86
N LYS A 44 7.89 13.49 -1.80
CA LYS A 44 8.26 14.89 -1.53
C LYS A 44 9.24 15.42 -2.58
N ASP A 45 10.20 14.60 -2.97
CA ASP A 45 11.23 14.89 -3.96
C ASP A 45 10.67 15.08 -5.37
N ALA A 46 9.47 14.56 -5.65
CA ALA A 46 8.76 14.78 -6.90
C ALA A 46 8.20 16.22 -7.03
N ASP A 47 8.19 16.99 -5.93
CA ASP A 47 7.78 18.40 -5.86
C ASP A 47 6.45 18.70 -6.58
N ASN A 48 5.49 17.78 -6.44
CA ASN A 48 4.17 17.87 -7.07
C ASN A 48 3.09 18.06 -6.00
N PRO A 49 2.34 19.19 -6.00
CA PRO A 49 1.30 19.46 -5.00
C PRO A 49 0.17 18.44 -5.01
N GLU A 50 -0.10 17.79 -6.14
CA GLU A 50 -1.12 16.73 -6.27
C GLU A 50 -0.76 15.48 -5.45
N LEU A 51 0.52 15.31 -5.10
CA LEU A 51 1.01 14.20 -4.27
C LEU A 51 0.98 14.51 -2.77
N HIS A 52 0.63 15.74 -2.37
CA HIS A 52 0.66 16.15 -0.97
C HIS A 52 -0.25 15.27 -0.09
N GLN A 53 -1.46 14.97 -0.56
CA GLN A 53 -2.38 14.10 0.18
C GLN A 53 -1.80 12.68 0.34
N LEU A 54 -1.09 12.19 -0.67
CA LEU A 54 -0.44 10.88 -0.61
C LEU A 54 0.69 10.85 0.44
N VAL A 55 1.45 11.94 0.55
CA VAL A 55 2.46 12.11 1.60
C VAL A 55 1.82 12.09 2.99
N VAL A 56 0.71 12.79 3.18
CA VAL A 56 -0.02 12.86 4.47
C VAL A 56 -0.55 11.47 4.85
N ASP A 57 -1.26 10.82 3.95
CA ASP A 57 -1.83 9.49 4.18
C ASP A 57 -0.72 8.46 4.51
N MET A 58 0.45 8.58 3.88
CA MET A 58 1.61 7.72 4.13
C MET A 58 2.24 7.94 5.51
N GLN A 59 2.33 9.20 5.95
CA GLN A 59 2.81 9.56 7.28
C GLN A 59 1.86 9.04 8.37
N GLU A 60 0.55 9.12 8.14
CA GLU A 60 -0.47 8.58 9.03
C GLU A 60 -0.35 7.05 9.13
N LEU A 61 -0.25 6.35 8.00
CA LEU A 61 -0.06 4.90 7.98
C LEU A 61 1.21 4.48 8.77
N LYS A 62 2.35 5.14 8.51
CA LYS A 62 3.60 4.90 9.23
C LYS A 62 3.45 5.09 10.74
N ALA A 63 2.76 6.17 11.16
CA ALA A 63 2.51 6.44 12.58
C ALA A 63 1.67 5.33 13.23
N HIS A 64 0.67 4.80 12.53
CA HIS A 64 -0.14 3.69 13.03
C HIS A 64 0.67 2.41 13.24
N PHE A 65 1.51 2.01 12.26
CA PHE A 65 2.39 0.85 12.44
C PHE A 65 3.43 1.06 13.56
N GLY A 66 3.94 2.29 13.72
CA GLY A 66 4.89 2.65 14.77
C GLY A 66 4.29 2.83 16.17
N SER A 67 2.96 2.93 16.29
CA SER A 67 2.27 3.22 17.56
C SER A 67 2.26 2.06 18.56
N GLY A 68 2.57 0.84 18.11
CA GLY A 68 2.48 -0.38 18.92
C GLY A 68 1.05 -0.92 19.06
N THR A 69 0.04 -0.25 18.50
CA THR A 69 -1.36 -0.71 18.44
C THR A 69 -1.83 -0.75 16.99
N LEU A 70 -2.15 -1.96 16.50
CA LEU A 70 -2.67 -2.16 15.14
C LEU A 70 -4.20 -2.13 15.16
N ASP A 71 -4.78 -0.97 14.85
CA ASP A 71 -6.21 -0.82 14.60
C ASP A 71 -6.50 -1.19 13.13
N LYS A 72 -7.11 -2.36 12.92
CA LYS A 72 -7.39 -2.91 11.57
C LYS A 72 -8.38 -2.06 10.78
N ASP A 73 -9.35 -1.42 11.43
CA ASP A 73 -10.33 -0.55 10.77
C ASP A 73 -9.71 0.77 10.33
N VAL A 74 -8.76 1.29 11.09
CA VAL A 74 -8.00 2.48 10.70
C VAL A 74 -7.00 2.13 9.59
N ILE A 75 -6.23 1.06 9.75
CA ILE A 75 -5.24 0.62 8.77
C ILE A 75 -5.89 0.30 7.43
N SER A 76 -7.00 -0.45 7.39
CA SER A 76 -7.70 -0.77 6.15
C SER A 76 -8.20 0.50 5.43
N ARG A 77 -8.80 1.46 6.15
CA ARG A 77 -9.24 2.74 5.57
C ARG A 77 -8.08 3.58 5.04
N LEU A 78 -6.94 3.59 5.73
CA LEU A 78 -5.74 4.29 5.27
C LEU A 78 -5.16 3.64 4.01
N LEU A 79 -5.03 2.31 3.99
CA LEU A 79 -4.59 1.56 2.82
C LEU A 79 -5.52 1.79 1.62
N GLN A 80 -6.84 1.85 1.84
CA GLN A 80 -7.80 2.14 0.78
C GLN A 80 -7.59 3.54 0.19
N ARG A 81 -7.53 4.58 1.04
CA ARG A 81 -7.27 5.96 0.61
C ARG A 81 -5.94 6.10 -0.13
N LEU A 82 -4.90 5.45 0.39
CA LEU A 82 -3.58 5.41 -0.23
C LEU A 82 -3.62 4.77 -1.61
N GLY A 83 -4.29 3.63 -1.76
CA GLY A 83 -4.45 2.96 -3.06
C GLY A 83 -5.16 3.85 -4.08
N GLU A 84 -6.29 4.46 -3.70
CA GLU A 84 -7.04 5.37 -4.56
C GLU A 84 -6.22 6.60 -4.98
N ASN A 85 -5.49 7.22 -4.04
CA ASN A 85 -4.66 8.39 -4.31
C ASN A 85 -3.40 8.03 -5.11
N THR A 86 -2.82 6.84 -4.92
CA THR A 86 -1.67 6.35 -5.70
C THR A 86 -2.07 6.09 -7.14
N LEU A 87 -3.23 5.48 -7.39
CA LEU A 87 -3.76 5.29 -8.75
C LEU A 87 -4.03 6.63 -9.45
N LYS A 88 -4.58 7.62 -8.74
CA LYS A 88 -4.71 8.98 -9.28
C LYS A 88 -3.35 9.60 -9.59
N ALA A 89 -2.35 9.39 -8.74
CA ALA A 89 -1.00 9.91 -8.94
C ALA A 89 -0.27 9.30 -10.16
N ALA A 90 -0.64 8.08 -10.58
CA ALA A 90 -0.05 7.42 -11.73
C ALA A 90 -0.15 8.25 -13.03
N ILE A 91 -1.16 9.10 -13.16
CA ILE A 91 -1.33 9.97 -14.35
C ILE A 91 -0.19 10.98 -14.50
N PHE A 92 0.50 11.32 -13.42
CA PHE A 92 1.64 12.24 -13.40
C PHE A 92 2.99 11.53 -13.56
N SER A 93 2.97 10.20 -13.66
CA SER A 93 4.16 9.39 -13.87
C SER A 93 4.32 9.06 -15.35
N GLU A 94 5.57 9.04 -15.82
CA GLU A 94 5.91 8.72 -17.20
C GLU A 94 6.75 7.44 -17.30
N GLY A 95 6.85 6.90 -18.52
CA GLY A 95 7.69 5.75 -18.84
C GLY A 95 7.42 4.53 -17.96
N ASN A 96 8.50 3.89 -17.50
CA ASN A 96 8.45 2.67 -16.70
C ASN A 96 8.06 2.91 -15.22
N THR A 97 7.86 4.16 -14.82
CA THR A 97 7.43 4.52 -13.45
C THR A 97 5.93 4.39 -13.30
N ARG A 98 5.16 4.79 -14.32
CA ARG A 98 3.69 4.71 -14.31
C ARG A 98 3.12 3.33 -13.98
N PRO A 99 3.47 2.23 -14.70
CA PRO A 99 2.89 0.93 -14.41
C PRO A 99 3.22 0.43 -12.99
N ARG A 100 4.35 0.86 -12.43
CA ARG A 100 4.73 0.52 -11.04
C ARG A 100 3.92 1.28 -10.00
N VAL A 101 3.63 2.56 -10.27
CA VAL A 101 2.71 3.34 -9.42
C VAL A 101 1.30 2.75 -9.49
N GLU A 102 0.86 2.31 -10.66
CA GLU A 102 -0.43 1.60 -10.81
C GLU A 102 -0.44 0.29 -9.99
N GLN A 103 0.58 -0.55 -10.14
CA GLN A 103 0.73 -1.80 -9.37
C GLN A 103 0.76 -1.57 -7.85
N LEU A 104 1.47 -0.52 -7.40
CA LEU A 104 1.50 -0.15 -5.99
C LEU A 104 0.11 0.26 -5.50
N GLY A 105 -0.63 1.05 -6.28
CA GLY A 105 -2.00 1.44 -6.01
C GLY A 105 -2.93 0.23 -5.85
N GLU A 106 -2.84 -0.74 -6.77
CA GLU A 106 -3.60 -1.98 -6.70
C GLU A 106 -3.24 -2.83 -5.47
N ALA A 107 -1.95 -2.94 -5.16
CA ALA A 107 -1.46 -3.67 -4.00
C ALA A 107 -2.00 -3.07 -2.69
N LEU A 108 -2.04 -1.73 -2.57
CA LEU A 108 -2.62 -1.04 -1.41
C LEU A 108 -4.12 -1.33 -1.25
N LEU A 109 -4.88 -1.36 -2.34
CA LEU A 109 -6.30 -1.70 -2.30
C LEU A 109 -6.53 -3.17 -1.93
N ALA A 110 -5.69 -4.09 -2.43
CA ALA A 110 -5.74 -5.50 -2.06
C ALA A 110 -5.39 -5.69 -0.58
N ALA A 111 -4.33 -5.02 -0.11
CA ALA A 111 -3.92 -4.96 1.28
C ALA A 111 -5.04 -4.47 2.20
N ALA A 112 -5.76 -3.41 1.81
CA ALA A 112 -6.90 -2.88 2.58
C ALA A 112 -7.98 -3.95 2.80
N LYS A 113 -8.33 -4.70 1.75
CA LYS A 113 -9.31 -5.80 1.80
C LYS A 113 -8.83 -6.95 2.70
N GLN A 114 -7.56 -7.33 2.58
CA GLN A 114 -6.97 -8.39 3.40
C GLN A 114 -6.97 -8.03 4.90
N VAL A 115 -6.66 -6.77 5.24
CA VAL A 115 -6.68 -6.30 6.64
C VAL A 115 -8.11 -6.28 7.19
N GLN A 116 -9.10 -5.90 6.37
CA GLN A 116 -10.51 -5.85 6.77
C GLN A 116 -11.14 -7.25 6.90
N SER A 117 -10.73 -8.21 6.06
CA SER A 117 -11.24 -9.57 6.06
C SER A 117 -10.10 -10.59 5.97
N PRO A 118 -9.35 -10.81 7.07
CA PRO A 118 -8.20 -11.72 7.08
C PRO A 118 -8.55 -13.21 6.95
N GLY A 119 -9.82 -13.56 6.65
CA GLY A 119 -10.34 -14.93 6.65
C GLY A 119 -11.01 -15.38 5.34
N THR A 120 -11.21 -14.53 4.34
CA THR A 120 -11.79 -15.00 3.07
C THR A 120 -10.69 -15.57 2.16
N SER A 121 -10.06 -16.66 2.59
CA SER A 121 -9.59 -17.63 1.60
C SER A 121 -10.82 -18.05 0.81
N SER A 122 -10.71 -18.15 -0.51
CA SER A 122 -11.82 -18.50 -1.41
C SER A 122 -12.55 -19.82 -1.05
N GLU A 123 -12.05 -20.55 -0.06
CA GLU A 123 -12.63 -21.75 0.54
C GLU A 123 -13.81 -21.49 1.51
N GLU A 124 -13.84 -20.38 2.25
CA GLU A 124 -14.94 -20.08 3.20
C GLU A 124 -16.22 -19.63 2.48
N ASP A 125 -16.08 -18.88 1.39
CA ASP A 125 -17.20 -18.46 0.53
C ASP A 125 -17.89 -19.68 -0.13
N LEU A 126 -17.10 -20.66 -0.57
CA LEU A 126 -17.58 -21.92 -1.14
C LEU A 126 -18.29 -22.81 -0.11
N GLN A 127 -17.86 -22.80 1.16
CA GLN A 127 -18.50 -23.58 2.22
C GLN A 127 -19.80 -22.96 2.72
N ASN A 128 -19.93 -21.63 2.69
CA ASN A 128 -21.15 -20.95 3.12
C ASN A 128 -22.29 -21.12 2.09
N ALA A 129 -21.98 -20.99 0.79
CA ALA A 129 -22.97 -21.18 -0.28
C ALA A 129 -23.57 -22.60 -0.33
N ASN A 130 -22.83 -23.62 0.11
CA ASN A 130 -23.29 -25.02 0.13
C ASN A 130 -24.12 -25.37 1.38
N ARG A 131 -24.11 -24.51 2.42
CA ARG A 131 -24.93 -24.70 3.63
C ARG A 131 -26.34 -24.12 3.50
N GLU A 132 -26.53 -23.08 2.69
CA GLU A 132 -27.83 -22.46 2.44
C GLU A 132 -28.67 -23.23 1.38
N ALA A 133 -28.09 -24.23 0.72
CA ALA A 133 -28.75 -25.07 -0.27
C ALA A 133 -29.33 -26.40 0.29
N ARG A 134 -29.46 -26.52 1.62
CA ARG A 134 -29.99 -27.71 2.31
C ARG A 134 -31.31 -27.47 3.03
#